data_AF-A0AAW1CQ24-F1
#
_entry.id   AF-A0AAW1CQ24-F1
#
_cell.length_a   1.000
_cell.length_b   1.000
_cell.length_c   1.000
_cell.angle_alpha   90.00
_cell.angle_beta   90.00
_cell.angle_gamma   90.00
#
_symmetry.space_group_name_H-M   'P 1'
#
loop_
_entity.id
_entity.type
_entity.pdbx_description
1 polymer ?
#
loop_
_entity_poly.entity_id
_entity_poly.type
_entity_poly.pdbx_seq_one_letter_code
_entity_poly.pdbx_strand_id
1 'polypeptide(L)'
;MWTPTKNKRYGVAIYNWKGEVRYGLPLEIGDTVQIFEECEGWYRGYATKNRSIKGIFPASFIHIKPHKIETLHNDGKYSCEPVTPAEDPVICEVTQVLREWNAIWKNLFVARETYKFTTLRKVMRELVDWRRELLTGTLTQDQTREMRLNITSKIDWGNR
;
A
#
# COMPACT_ATOMS: atom_id res chain seq x y z
N MET A 1 1.93 -2.16 28.70
CA MET A 1 1.78 -0.69 28.52
C MET A 1 2.16 -0.36 27.07
N TRP A 2 1.45 0.57 26.41
CA TRP A 2 1.77 0.96 25.03
C TRP A 2 3.10 1.71 24.94
N THR A 3 3.96 1.27 24.03
CA THR A 3 5.27 1.87 23.78
C THR A 3 5.40 2.31 22.32
N PRO A 4 5.86 3.53 22.04
CA PRO A 4 6.08 3.99 20.67
C PRO A 4 7.10 3.13 19.91
N THR A 5 6.79 2.79 18.66
CA THR A 5 7.72 2.02 17.81
C THR A 5 8.72 2.92 17.09
N LYS A 6 9.99 2.52 17.10
CA LYS A 6 11.08 3.24 16.40
C LYS A 6 11.33 2.67 15.01
N ASN A 7 11.29 1.35 14.87
CA ASN A 7 11.70 0.63 13.67
C ASN A 7 10.55 -0.05 12.91
N LYS A 8 9.40 -0.31 13.56
CA LYS A 8 8.29 -1.04 12.95
C LYS A 8 7.14 -0.09 12.56
N ARG A 9 7.44 1.00 11.85
CA ARG A 9 6.45 2.06 11.57
C ARG A 9 5.58 1.83 10.34
N TYR A 10 5.94 0.87 9.49
CA TYR A 10 5.22 0.55 8.27
C TYR A 10 5.14 -0.96 8.06
N GLY A 11 3.99 -1.45 7.62
CA GLY A 11 3.78 -2.86 7.36
C GLY A 11 2.63 -3.14 6.43
N VAL A 12 2.46 -4.40 6.09
CA VAL A 12 1.35 -4.92 5.29
C VAL A 12 0.65 -6.04 6.03
N ALA A 13 -0.68 -6.04 6.02
CA ALA A 13 -1.48 -7.13 6.55
C ALA A 13 -1.28 -8.39 5.69
N ILE A 14 -0.88 -9.49 6.32
CA ILE A 14 -0.71 -10.80 5.67
C ILE A 14 -1.91 -11.73 5.89
N TYR A 15 -2.90 -11.27 6.65
CA TYR A 15 -4.13 -12.02 6.92
C TYR A 15 -5.30 -11.05 7.17
N ASN A 16 -6.52 -11.52 6.92
CA ASN A 16 -7.73 -10.75 7.17
C ASN A 16 -8.04 -10.72 8.67
N TRP A 17 -8.32 -9.54 9.22
CA TRP A 17 -8.73 -9.38 10.61
C TRP A 17 -9.96 -8.49 10.71
N LYS A 18 -11.01 -8.99 11.38
CA LYS A 18 -12.33 -8.35 11.40
C LYS A 18 -12.46 -7.20 12.41
N GLY A 19 -11.45 -6.96 13.26
CA GLY A 19 -11.52 -5.91 14.27
C GLY A 19 -12.44 -6.23 15.45
N GLU A 20 -12.62 -7.51 15.79
CA GLU A 20 -13.56 -8.01 16.83
C GLU A 20 -13.11 -7.73 18.27
N VAL A 21 -12.55 -6.55 18.53
CA VAL A 21 -12.13 -6.08 19.86
C VAL A 21 -12.44 -4.60 19.99
N ARG A 22 -12.47 -4.10 21.24
CA ARG A 22 -12.63 -2.66 21.48
C ARG A 22 -11.48 -1.88 20.82
N TYR A 23 -11.83 -0.88 20.01
CA TYR A 23 -10.88 -0.09 19.20
C TYR A 23 -10.14 -0.90 18.12
N GLY A 24 -10.65 -2.08 17.76
CA GLY A 24 -10.06 -2.86 16.68
C GLY A 24 -10.21 -2.17 15.33
N LEU A 25 -9.11 -2.10 14.58
CA LEU A 25 -9.08 -1.60 13.20
C LEU A 25 -9.17 -2.78 12.21
N PRO A 26 -10.31 -3.02 11.53
CA PRO A 26 -10.39 -4.09 10.55
C PRO A 26 -9.34 -3.96 9.45
N LEU A 27 -8.72 -5.07 9.07
CA LEU A 27 -7.69 -5.14 8.04
C LEU A 27 -8.01 -6.27 7.07
N GLU A 28 -7.78 -6.00 5.79
CA GLU A 28 -7.80 -7.01 4.74
C GLU A 28 -6.36 -7.36 4.33
N ILE A 29 -6.15 -8.59 3.86
CA ILE A 29 -4.86 -9.02 3.32
C ILE A 29 -4.39 -8.04 2.24
N GLY A 30 -3.15 -7.59 2.36
CA GLY A 30 -2.56 -6.58 1.48
C GLY A 30 -2.80 -5.11 1.90
N ASP A 31 -3.59 -4.85 2.95
CA ASP A 31 -3.69 -3.49 3.49
C ASP A 31 -2.35 -3.04 4.05
N THR A 32 -1.91 -1.85 3.65
CA THR A 32 -0.71 -1.24 4.21
C THR A 32 -1.11 -0.41 5.42
N VAL A 33 -0.32 -0.51 6.48
CA VAL A 33 -0.59 0.13 7.77
C VAL A 33 0.59 0.97 8.21
N GLN A 34 0.27 2.09 8.85
CA GLN A 34 1.25 2.84 9.62
C GLN A 34 1.07 2.52 11.09
N ILE A 35 2.17 2.25 11.78
CA ILE A 35 2.18 1.82 13.18
C ILE A 35 2.85 2.90 14.02
N PHE A 36 2.19 3.27 15.12
CA PHE A 36 2.65 4.28 16.07
C PHE A 36 3.25 3.64 17.32
N GLU A 37 2.56 2.63 17.86
CA GLU A 37 2.84 2.06 19.17
C GLU A 37 2.62 0.54 19.14
N GLU A 38 3.29 -0.17 20.05
CA GLU A 38 3.12 -1.60 20.28
C GLU A 38 2.84 -1.90 21.76
N CYS A 39 2.06 -2.96 22.03
CA CYS A 39 1.78 -3.47 23.37
C CYS A 39 1.48 -4.96 23.29
N GLU A 40 2.31 -5.82 23.88
CA GLU A 40 2.00 -7.26 24.10
C GLU A 40 1.46 -7.99 22.85
N GLY A 41 2.13 -7.85 21.71
CA GLY A 41 1.71 -8.49 20.45
C GLY A 41 0.59 -7.77 19.71
N TRP A 42 0.24 -6.55 20.12
CA TRP A 42 -0.64 -5.65 19.39
C TRP A 42 0.11 -4.44 18.87
N TYR A 43 -0.32 -3.94 17.72
CA TYR A 43 0.06 -2.65 17.18
C TYR A 43 -1.12 -1.69 17.23
N ARG A 44 -0.82 -0.39 17.32
CA ARG A 44 -1.79 0.69 17.15
C ARG A 44 -1.37 1.57 15.99
N GLY A 45 -2.32 1.89 15.13
CA GLY A 45 -2.03 2.52 13.85
C GLY A 45 -3.27 2.91 13.06
N TYR A 46 -3.07 3.20 11.78
CA TYR A 46 -4.14 3.33 10.78
C TYR A 46 -3.80 2.54 9.52
N ALA A 47 -4.81 2.21 8.72
CA ALA A 47 -4.63 1.72 7.36
C ALA A 47 -4.35 2.91 6.43
N THR A 48 -3.34 2.83 5.56
CA THR A 48 -2.92 3.97 4.71
C THR A 48 -4.04 4.45 3.78
N LYS A 49 -4.93 3.53 3.38
CA LYS A 49 -6.16 3.81 2.60
C LYS A 49 -7.19 4.67 3.35
N ASN A 50 -7.14 4.69 4.68
CA ASN A 50 -8.02 5.51 5.51
C ASN A 50 -7.30 5.97 6.80
N ARG A 51 -6.59 7.10 6.69
CA ARG A 51 -5.79 7.67 7.78
C ARG A 51 -6.61 8.24 8.94
N SER A 52 -7.91 8.46 8.73
CA SER A 52 -8.81 9.07 9.72
C SER A 52 -9.17 8.12 10.86
N ILE A 53 -9.17 6.81 10.60
CA ILE A 53 -9.54 5.79 11.56
C ILE A 53 -8.27 5.19 12.16
N LYS A 54 -8.10 5.38 13.46
CA LYS A 54 -7.02 4.77 14.25
C LYS A 54 -7.59 3.64 15.10
N GLY A 55 -6.84 2.56 15.20
CA GLY A 55 -7.21 1.44 16.05
C GLY A 55 -6.04 0.50 16.28
N ILE A 56 -6.34 -0.60 16.96
CA ILE A 56 -5.37 -1.64 17.30
C ILE A 56 -5.55 -2.83 16.37
N PHE A 57 -4.48 -3.58 16.10
CA PHE A 57 -4.49 -4.81 15.31
C PHE A 57 -3.37 -5.77 15.76
N PRO A 58 -3.52 -7.09 15.59
CA PRO A 58 -2.53 -8.04 16.06
C PRO A 58 -1.22 -7.91 15.27
N ALA A 59 -0.09 -7.91 15.98
CA ALA A 59 1.23 -7.84 15.37
C ALA A 59 1.53 -9.05 14.47
N SER A 60 1.01 -10.23 14.83
CA SER A 60 1.15 -11.47 14.06
C SER A 60 0.48 -11.43 12.68
N PHE A 61 -0.41 -10.47 12.45
CA PHE A 61 -1.11 -10.30 11.17
C PHE A 61 -0.38 -9.32 10.24
N ILE A 62 0.72 -8.72 10.70
CA ILE A 62 1.44 -7.67 9.97
C ILE A 62 2.85 -8.12 9.65
N HIS A 63 3.19 -8.06 8.37
CA HIS A 63 4.57 -8.14 7.92
C HIS A 63 5.16 -6.71 7.87
N ILE A 64 6.21 -6.47 8.65
CA ILE A 64 6.89 -5.17 8.69
C ILE A 64 7.67 -4.97 7.39
N LYS A 65 7.47 -3.82 6.74
CA LYS A 65 8.11 -3.49 5.47
C LYS A 65 9.19 -2.41 5.69
N PRO A 66 10.27 -2.43 4.88
CA PRO A 66 11.25 -1.35 4.89
C PRO A 66 10.60 0.00 4.61
N HIS A 67 11.00 1.00 5.37
CA HIS A 67 10.53 2.37 5.24
C HIS A 67 11.66 3.37 5.42
N LYS A 68 11.50 4.55 4.83
CA LYS A 68 12.41 5.68 5.02
C LYS A 68 12.02 6.37 6.31
N ILE A 69 12.97 6.46 7.23
CA ILE A 69 12.83 7.26 8.43
C ILE A 69 13.21 8.68 8.03
N GLU A 70 12.20 9.54 7.80
CA GLU A 70 12.43 10.98 7.85
C GLU A 70 12.60 11.32 9.33
N THR A 71 13.83 11.21 9.82
CA THR A 71 14.22 11.88 11.06
C THR A 71 14.00 13.36 10.81
N LEU A 72 13.09 14.00 11.55
CA LEU A 72 13.23 15.36 12.03
C LEU A 72 12.06 15.68 12.98
N HIS A 73 12.34 15.62 14.28
CA HIS A 73 12.12 16.76 15.18
C HIS A 73 12.94 16.50 16.45
N ASN A 74 13.82 17.44 16.78
CA ASN A 74 14.68 17.45 17.96
C ASN A 74 13.92 17.53 19.30
N ASP A 75 12.58 17.52 19.27
CA ASP A 75 11.72 17.73 20.44
C ASP A 75 11.18 16.44 21.07
N GLY A 76 11.68 15.26 20.69
CA GLY A 76 11.32 13.99 21.34
C GLY A 76 9.86 13.56 21.17
N LYS A 77 9.09 14.24 20.31
CA LYS A 77 7.69 13.89 20.02
C LYS A 77 7.64 12.84 18.91
N TYR A 78 7.14 11.65 19.23
CA TYR A 78 6.90 10.61 18.24
C TYR A 78 5.92 11.12 17.17
N SER A 79 6.41 11.43 15.98
CA SER A 79 5.59 11.97 14.91
C SER A 79 4.57 10.93 14.44
N CYS A 80 3.31 11.36 14.32
CA CYS A 80 2.26 10.64 13.60
C CYS A 80 2.37 10.86 12.08
N GLU A 81 3.52 11.34 11.62
CA GLU A 81 3.72 11.76 10.23
C GLU A 81 3.71 10.57 9.29
N PRO A 82 3.18 10.73 8.07
CA PRO A 82 3.11 9.65 7.09
C PRO A 82 4.48 9.04 6.86
N VAL A 83 4.59 7.73 7.02
CA VAL A 83 5.83 7.01 6.74
C VAL A 83 5.93 6.73 5.25
N THR A 84 7.09 7.06 4.66
CA THR A 84 7.36 6.81 3.25
C THR A 84 7.92 5.39 3.07
N PRO A 85 7.30 4.52 2.25
CA PRO A 85 7.86 3.21 1.93
C PRO A 85 9.27 3.33 1.32
N ALA A 86 10.16 2.39 1.62
CA ALA A 86 11.49 2.37 0.97
C ALA A 86 11.45 1.80 -0.45
N GLU A 87 10.32 1.20 -0.84
CA GLU A 87 10.09 0.66 -2.17
C GLU A 87 10.12 1.76 -3.24
N ASP A 88 10.36 1.34 -4.48
CA ASP A 88 10.29 2.21 -5.65
C ASP A 88 8.94 2.96 -5.67
N PRO A 89 8.94 4.30 -5.77
CA PRO A 89 7.71 5.08 -5.88
C PRO A 89 6.79 4.60 -7.01
N VAL A 90 7.35 4.16 -8.14
CA VAL A 90 6.57 3.65 -9.28
C VAL A 90 5.82 2.36 -8.90
N ILE A 91 6.44 1.48 -8.11
CA ILE A 91 5.78 0.26 -7.61
C ILE A 91 4.62 0.61 -6.66
N CYS A 92 4.82 1.62 -5.81
CA CYS A 92 3.79 2.13 -4.91
C CYS A 92 2.62 2.71 -5.70
N GLU A 93 2.91 3.53 -6.70
CA GLU A 93 1.93 4.18 -7.57
C GLU A 93 1.11 3.16 -8.37
N VAL A 94 1.74 2.15 -8.98
CA VAL A 94 1.02 1.06 -9.66
C VAL A 94 0.04 0.37 -8.71
N THR A 95 0.47 0.10 -7.47
CA THR A 95 -0.39 -0.54 -6.47
C THR A 95 -1.62 0.31 -6.15
N GLN A 96 -1.43 1.63 -6.05
CA GLN A 96 -2.50 2.58 -5.75
C GLN A 96 -3.47 2.72 -6.93
N VAL A 97 -2.95 2.93 -8.14
CA VAL A 97 -3.76 3.07 -9.37
C VAL A 97 -4.58 1.82 -9.63
N LEU A 98 -4.03 0.62 -9.42
CA LEU A 98 -4.77 -0.63 -9.57
C LEU A 98 -5.96 -0.73 -8.60
N ARG A 99 -5.86 -0.17 -7.38
CA ARG A 99 -6.98 -0.13 -6.42
C ARG A 99 -8.08 0.81 -6.90
N GLU A 100 -7.71 1.98 -7.40
CA GLU A 100 -8.63 2.98 -7.95
C GLU A 100 -9.34 2.45 -9.19
N TRP A 101 -8.57 1.91 -10.13
CA TRP A 101 -9.11 1.30 -11.35
C TRP A 101 -9.95 0.06 -11.08
N ASN A 102 -9.69 -0.71 -10.02
CA ASN A 102 -10.55 -1.83 -9.64
C ASN A 102 -11.98 -1.37 -9.27
N ALA A 103 -12.13 -0.21 -8.63
CA ALA A 103 -13.45 0.35 -8.35
C ALA A 103 -14.15 0.78 -9.65
N ILE A 104 -13.44 1.48 -10.53
CA ILE A 104 -13.96 1.90 -11.84
C ILE A 104 -14.34 0.68 -12.70
N TRP A 105 -13.49 -0.33 -12.75
CA TRP A 105 -13.68 -1.55 -13.51
C TRP A 105 -14.94 -2.31 -13.10
N LYS A 106 -15.21 -2.42 -11.79
CA LYS A 106 -16.47 -2.99 -11.28
C LYS A 106 -17.68 -2.18 -11.71
N ASN A 107 -17.60 -0.84 -11.69
CA ASN A 107 -18.69 0.02 -12.13
C ASN A 107 -18.98 -0.14 -13.64
N LEU A 108 -17.94 -0.26 -14.46
CA LEU A 108 -18.09 -0.52 -15.91
C LEU A 108 -18.82 -1.84 -16.19
N PHE A 109 -18.56 -2.88 -15.38
CA PHE A 109 -19.29 -4.15 -15.50
C PHE A 109 -20.78 -3.97 -15.23
N VAL A 110 -21.14 -3.30 -14.13
CA VAL A 110 -22.54 -3.03 -13.77
C VAL A 110 -23.24 -2.18 -14.83
N ALA A 111 -22.55 -1.17 -15.37
CA ALA A 111 -23.03 -0.31 -16.45
C ALA A 111 -23.07 -0.99 -17.82
N ARG A 112 -22.58 -2.24 -17.95
CA ARG A 112 -22.48 -3.00 -19.20
C ARG A 112 -21.63 -2.33 -20.28
N GLU A 113 -20.64 -1.54 -19.89
CA GLU A 113 -19.66 -0.88 -20.76
C GLU A 113 -18.56 -1.88 -21.19
N THR A 114 -18.93 -2.89 -21.98
CA THR A 114 -18.12 -4.09 -22.26
C THR A 114 -16.75 -3.80 -22.86
N TYR A 115 -16.66 -2.83 -23.78
CA TYR A 115 -15.41 -2.42 -24.41
C TYR A 115 -14.46 -1.81 -23.37
N LYS A 116 -14.89 -0.79 -22.62
CA LYS A 116 -14.08 -0.13 -21.59
C LYS A 116 -13.68 -1.12 -20.49
N PHE A 117 -14.62 -1.97 -20.05
CA PHE A 117 -14.36 -3.03 -19.08
C PHE A 117 -13.22 -3.97 -19.53
N THR A 118 -13.28 -4.43 -20.78
CA THR A 118 -12.29 -5.37 -21.32
C THR A 118 -10.94 -4.70 -21.52
N THR A 119 -10.93 -3.47 -22.02
CA THR A 119 -9.72 -2.67 -22.22
C THR A 119 -9.03 -2.39 -20.90
N LEU A 120 -9.76 -1.87 -19.89
CA LEU A 120 -9.21 -1.58 -18.57
C LEU A 120 -8.65 -2.85 -17.91
N ARG A 121 -9.35 -3.99 -18.04
CA ARG A 121 -8.86 -5.29 -17.54
C ARG A 121 -7.50 -5.67 -18.13
N LYS A 122 -7.30 -5.45 -19.43
CA LYS A 122 -6.02 -5.78 -20.11
C LYS A 122 -4.89 -4.91 -19.57
N VAL A 123 -5.12 -3.60 -19.46
CA VAL A 123 -4.12 -2.67 -18.96
C VAL A 123 -3.79 -2.93 -17.49
N MET A 124 -4.80 -3.20 -16.65
CA MET A 124 -4.57 -3.60 -15.26
C MET A 124 -3.69 -4.85 -15.14
N ARG A 125 -3.87 -5.85 -16.01
CA ARG A 125 -3.02 -7.05 -16.01
C ARG A 125 -1.58 -6.74 -16.40
N GLU A 126 -1.40 -5.95 -17.45
CA GLU A 126 -0.07 -5.49 -17.90
C GLU A 126 0.68 -4.75 -16.78
N LEU A 127 -0.01 -3.85 -16.06
CA LEU A 127 0.57 -3.17 -14.89
C LEU A 127 0.95 -4.13 -13.75
N VAL A 128 0.14 -5.16 -13.48
CA VAL A 128 0.46 -6.19 -12.48
C VAL A 128 1.73 -6.96 -12.87
N ASP A 129 1.86 -7.31 -14.15
CA ASP A 129 3.01 -8.06 -14.67
C ASP A 129 4.28 -7.21 -14.61
N TRP A 130 4.25 -5.95 -15.06
CA TRP A 130 5.40 -5.05 -14.95
C TRP A 130 5.78 -4.76 -13.50
N ARG A 131 4.80 -4.60 -12.60
CA ARG A 131 5.08 -4.46 -11.16
C ARG A 131 5.79 -5.70 -10.60
N ARG A 132 5.36 -6.89 -11.01
CA ARG A 132 6.00 -8.15 -10.60
C ARG A 132 7.45 -8.19 -11.08
N GLU A 133 7.71 -7.80 -12.32
CA GLU A 133 9.04 -7.78 -12.92
C GLU A 133 9.97 -6.76 -12.27
N LEU A 134 9.49 -5.55 -11.94
CA LEU A 134 10.26 -4.60 -11.15
C LEU A 134 10.62 -5.15 -9.76
N LEU A 135 9.72 -5.92 -9.15
CA LEU A 135 9.95 -6.51 -7.83
C LEU A 135 10.90 -7.71 -7.84
N THR A 136 11.10 -8.40 -8.98
CA THR A 136 12.07 -9.50 -9.03
C THR A 136 13.50 -9.00 -8.90
N GLY A 137 13.77 -7.74 -9.25
CA GLY A 137 15.10 -7.15 -9.17
C GLY A 137 16.12 -7.76 -10.15
N THR A 138 15.65 -8.46 -11.18
CA THR A 138 16.49 -9.16 -12.16
C THR A 138 16.83 -8.33 -13.39
N LEU A 139 16.23 -7.14 -13.53
CA LEU A 139 16.45 -6.24 -14.65
C LEU A 139 17.73 -5.44 -14.49
N THR A 140 18.36 -5.09 -15.62
CA THR A 140 19.45 -4.10 -15.62
C THR A 140 18.93 -2.71 -15.27
N GLN A 141 19.85 -1.77 -15.00
CA GLN A 141 19.50 -0.38 -14.71
C GLN A 141 18.72 0.26 -15.87
N ASP A 142 19.16 0.04 -17.11
CA ASP A 142 18.50 0.60 -18.30
C ASP A 142 17.11 -0.01 -18.51
N GLN A 143 16.98 -1.33 -18.37
CA GLN A 143 15.69 -2.02 -18.46
C GLN A 143 14.73 -1.55 -17.37
N THR A 144 15.20 -1.39 -16.13
CA THR A 144 14.40 -0.86 -15.02
C THR A 144 13.92 0.55 -15.32
N ARG A 145 14.80 1.41 -15.87
CA ARG A 145 14.45 2.78 -16.24
C ARG A 145 13.39 2.81 -17.34
N GLU A 146 13.56 2.00 -18.39
CA GLU A 146 12.60 1.89 -19.48
C GLU A 146 11.24 1.40 -18.97
N MET A 147 11.23 0.37 -18.12
CA MET A 147 10.01 -0.17 -17.53
C MET A 147 9.25 0.85 -16.69
N ARG A 148 9.97 1.66 -15.89
CA ARG A 148 9.36 2.77 -15.12
C ARG A 148 8.65 3.76 -16.05
N LEU A 149 9.29 4.16 -17.15
CA LEU A 149 8.71 5.08 -18.12
C LEU A 149 7.46 4.49 -18.79
N ASN A 150 7.52 3.21 -19.17
CA ASN A 150 6.39 2.50 -19.77
C ASN A 150 5.20 2.42 -18.80
N ILE A 151 5.45 2.13 -17.53
CA ILE A 151 4.44 2.14 -16.47
C ILE A 151 3.80 3.51 -16.35
N THR A 152 4.59 4.57 -16.15
CA THR A 152 4.06 5.93 -15.95
C THR A 152 3.21 6.37 -17.16
N SER A 153 3.71 6.14 -18.38
CA SER A 153 2.97 6.45 -19.59
C SER A 153 1.64 5.68 -19.70
N LYS A 154 1.61 4.42 -19.27
CA LYS A 154 0.39 3.60 -19.28
C LYS A 154 -0.62 4.05 -18.22
N ILE A 155 -0.16 4.45 -17.04
CA ILE A 155 -1.00 5.04 -15.99
C ILE A 155 -1.61 6.35 -16.51
N ASP A 156 -0.80 7.24 -17.09
CA ASP A 156 -1.26 8.50 -17.67
C ASP A 156 -2.30 8.29 -18.76
N TRP A 157 -2.11 7.28 -19.61
CA TRP A 157 -3.08 6.91 -20.63
C TRP A 157 -4.42 6.44 -20.02
N GLY A 158 -4.39 5.61 -18.97
CA GLY A 158 -5.61 5.06 -18.38
C GLY A 158 -6.35 6.01 -17.44
N ASN A 159 -5.68 7.07 -16.97
CA ASN A 159 -6.28 8.14 -16.17
C ASN A 159 -6.95 9.23 -17.00
N ARG A 160 -6.78 9.23 -18.33
CA ARG A 160 -7.48 10.11 -19.27
C ARG A 160 -8.87 9.56 -19.61
#